data_AF-A0A9D6INA3-F1
#
_entry.id   AF-A0A9D6INA3-F1
#
_cell.length_a   1.000
_cell.length_b   1.000
_cell.length_c   1.000
_cell.angle_alpha   90.00
_cell.angle_beta   90.00
_cell.angle_gamma   90.00
#
_symmetry.space_group_name_H-M   'P 1'
#
loop_
_entity.id
_entity.type
_entity.pdbx_description
1 polymer ?
#
loop_
_entity_poly.entity_id
_entity_poly.type
_entity_poly.pdbx_seq_one_letter_code
_entity_poly.pdbx_strand_id
1 'polypeptide(L)'
;MRRFTKTKGKGGKSLATQQSVNGAIKSICDIMRRSNCAGALQYVPELTWVLFLRILDERETREAEEAEAVGVGFTPSLEAPY
;
A
#
# COMPACT_ATOMS: atom_id res chain seq x y z
N MET A 1 -29.59 -15.27 7.43
CA MET A 1 -28.54 -15.88 6.58
C MET A 1 -28.00 -14.83 5.61
N ARG A 2 -26.90 -14.13 5.92
CA ARG A 2 -26.16 -13.30 4.95
C ARG A 2 -24.67 -13.57 5.14
N ARG A 3 -24.03 -14.02 4.06
CA ARG A 3 -22.66 -14.52 3.99
C ARG A 3 -21.67 -13.40 4.29
N PHE A 4 -20.83 -13.58 5.30
CA PHE A 4 -19.58 -12.84 5.44
C PHE A 4 -18.64 -13.29 4.32
N THR A 5 -18.41 -12.42 3.34
CA THR A 5 -17.37 -12.67 2.33
C THR A 5 -16.01 -12.40 2.98
N LYS A 6 -15.30 -13.49 3.32
CA LYS A 6 -13.92 -13.47 3.80
C LYS A 6 -13.02 -12.78 2.76
N THR A 7 -12.60 -11.55 3.04
CA THR A 7 -11.53 -10.88 2.30
C THR A 7 -10.23 -11.62 2.57
N LYS A 8 -9.84 -12.48 1.63
CA LYS A 8 -8.57 -13.21 1.67
C LYS A 8 -7.46 -12.19 1.44
N GLY A 9 -6.83 -11.72 2.53
CA GLY A 9 -5.60 -10.94 2.48
C GLY A 9 -4.57 -11.71 1.66
N LYS A 10 -4.35 -11.27 0.41
CA LYS A 10 -3.25 -11.81 -0.39
C LYS A 10 -2.01 -11.09 0.10
N GLY A 11 -1.17 -11.82 0.83
CA GLY A 11 0.18 -11.40 1.18
C GLY A 11 0.88 -10.78 -0.02
N GLY A 12 1.70 -9.76 0.28
CA GLY A 12 2.27 -8.79 -0.65
C GLY A 12 2.59 -9.39 -2.01
N LYS A 13 1.71 -9.16 -2.99
CA LYS A 13 2.04 -9.46 -4.37
C LYS A 13 3.10 -8.44 -4.76
N SER A 14 4.30 -8.90 -5.08
CA SER A 14 5.29 -8.08 -5.76
C SER A 14 4.61 -7.42 -6.97
N LEU A 15 4.48 -6.10 -6.94
CA LEU A 15 3.97 -5.33 -8.06
C LEU A 15 5.14 -5.03 -9.01
N ALA A 16 5.76 -6.08 -9.56
CA ALA A 16 6.99 -5.97 -10.33
C ALA A 16 6.81 -5.26 -11.69
N THR A 17 5.57 -5.11 -12.16
CA THR A 17 5.27 -4.53 -13.48
C THR A 17 4.23 -3.41 -13.40
N GLN A 18 4.33 -2.43 -14.30
CA GLN A 18 3.34 -1.34 -14.41
C GLN A 18 1.91 -1.88 -14.56
N GLN A 19 1.73 -2.99 -15.27
CA GLN A 19 0.43 -3.65 -15.45
C GLN A 19 -0.12 -4.21 -14.12
N SER A 20 0.74 -4.77 -13.27
CA SER A 20 0.34 -5.27 -11.96
C SER A 20 -0.10 -4.15 -11.01
N VAL A 21 0.62 -3.02 -11.03
CA VAL A 21 0.27 -1.79 -10.29
C VAL A 21 -1.07 -1.25 -10.76
N ASN A 22 -1.23 -1.06 -12.08
CA ASN A 22 -2.48 -0.57 -12.68
C ASN A 22 -3.67 -1.47 -12.34
N GLY A 23 -3.47 -2.79 -12.35
CA GLY A 23 -4.49 -3.76 -11.94
C GLY A 23 -4.87 -3.65 -10.46
N ALA A 24 -3.90 -3.46 -9.58
CA ALA A 24 -4.13 -3.26 -8.15
C ALA A 24 -4.90 -1.95 -7.88
N ILE A 25 -4.47 -0.84 -8.48
CA ILE A 25 -5.15 0.47 -8.38
C ILE A 25 -6.59 0.35 -8.87
N LYS A 26 -6.81 -0.27 -10.04
CA LYS A 26 -8.16 -0.49 -10.59
C LYS A 26 -9.04 -1.29 -9.62
N SER A 27 -8.50 -2.35 -9.02
CA SER A 27 -9.23 -3.15 -8.03
C SER A 27 -9.64 -2.35 -6.80
N ILE A 28 -8.78 -1.44 -6.32
CA ILE A 28 -9.07 -0.58 -5.16
C ILE A 28 -10.15 0.44 -5.53
N CYS A 29 -10.02 1.13 -6.67
CA CYS A 29 -11.03 2.05 -7.18
C CYS A 29 -12.40 1.37 -7.34
N ASP A 30 -12.43 0.12 -7.82
CA ASP A 30 -13.68 -0.65 -7.93
C ASP A 30 -14.29 -1.02 -6.57
N ILE A 31 -13.48 -1.21 -5.52
CA ILE A 31 -13.98 -1.42 -4.14
C ILE A 31 -14.54 -0.10 -3.58
N MET A 32 -13.80 1.00 -3.70
CA MET A 32 -14.19 2.30 -3.17
C MET A 32 -15.46 2.84 -3.84
N ARG A 33 -15.56 2.71 -5.18
CA ARG A 33 -16.77 3.07 -5.93
C ARG A 33 -18.01 2.27 -5.50
N ARG A 34 -17.85 0.99 -5.15
CA ARG A 34 -18.97 0.14 -4.67
C ARG A 34 -19.44 0.51 -3.26
N SER A 35 -18.65 1.26 -2.51
CA SER A 35 -18.88 1.55 -1.09
C SER A 35 -19.61 2.88 -0.83
N ASN A 36 -20.34 3.42 -1.83
CA ASN A 36 -21.11 4.67 -1.78
C ASN A 36 -20.27 5.97 -1.74
N CYS A 37 -18.96 5.94 -2.04
CA CYS A 37 -18.16 7.15 -2.26
C CYS A 37 -18.29 7.63 -3.72
N ALA A 38 -18.97 8.76 -3.91
CA ALA A 38 -19.29 9.32 -5.21
C ALA A 38 -18.16 10.24 -5.72
N GLY A 39 -17.22 9.66 -6.48
CA GLY A 39 -16.33 10.40 -7.37
C GLY A 39 -14.83 10.21 -7.10
N ALA A 40 -14.04 10.19 -8.18
CA ALA A 40 -12.58 10.03 -8.13
C ALA A 40 -11.88 11.06 -7.24
N LEU A 41 -12.41 12.28 -7.21
CA LEU A 41 -11.89 13.36 -6.37
C LEU A 41 -11.90 13.05 -4.88
N GLN A 42 -12.79 12.17 -4.40
CA GLN A 42 -12.88 11.86 -2.97
C GLN A 42 -11.92 10.75 -2.53
N TYR A 43 -11.58 9.81 -3.41
CA TYR A 43 -10.73 8.68 -3.05
C TYR A 43 -9.30 8.79 -3.54
N VAL A 44 -9.01 9.62 -4.55
CA VAL A 44 -7.66 9.78 -5.09
C VAL A 44 -6.67 10.32 -4.04
N PRO A 45 -7.00 11.36 -3.23
CA PRO A 45 -6.10 11.85 -2.20
C PRO A 45 -5.77 10.77 -1.15
N GLU A 46 -6.79 10.08 -0.64
CA GLU A 46 -6.63 9.00 0.34
C GLU A 46 -5.82 7.82 -0.21
N LEU A 47 -6.12 7.40 -1.44
CA LEU A 47 -5.40 6.31 -2.09
C LEU A 47 -3.93 6.66 -2.33
N THR A 48 -3.65 7.91 -2.71
CA THR A 48 -2.29 8.42 -2.88
C THR A 48 -1.53 8.30 -1.57
N TRP A 49 -2.15 8.62 -0.44
CA TRP A 49 -1.51 8.53 0.87
C TRP A 49 -1.22 7.10 1.33
N VAL A 50 -2.17 6.19 1.14
CA VAL A 50 -1.93 4.77 1.44
C VAL A 50 -0.80 4.20 0.56
N LEU A 51 -0.75 4.56 -0.72
CA LEU A 51 0.31 4.11 -1.63
C LEU A 51 1.66 4.74 -1.30
N PHE A 52 1.68 6.02 -0.93
CA PHE A 52 2.89 6.72 -0.52
C PHE A 52 3.53 6.04 0.70
N LEU A 53 2.74 5.81 1.76
CA LEU A 53 3.23 5.13 2.96
C LEU A 53 3.71 3.72 2.66
N ARG A 54 3.01 2.98 1.78
CA ARG A 54 3.44 1.64 1.37
C ARG A 54 4.80 1.65 0.66
N ILE A 55 5.01 2.61 -0.24
CA ILE A 55 6.28 2.75 -0.96
C ILE A 55 7.38 3.20 0.01
N LEU A 56 7.07 4.08 0.96
CA LEU A 56 7.99 4.52 2.00
C LEU A 56 8.45 3.33 2.84
N ASP A 57 7.53 2.54 3.40
CA ASP A 57 7.82 1.33 4.18
C ASP A 57 8.74 0.35 3.40
N GLU A 58 8.43 0.09 2.13
CA GLU A 58 9.22 -0.82 1.30
C GLU A 58 10.64 -0.29 1.02
N ARG A 59 10.79 1.03 0.88
CA ARG A 59 12.10 1.66 0.73
C ARG A 59 12.89 1.65 2.02
N GLU A 60 12.27 2.02 3.14
CA GLU A 60 12.90 2.03 4.45
C GLU A 60 13.32 0.65 4.92
N THR A 61 12.54 -0.38 4.61
CA THR A 61 12.93 -1.78 4.87
C THR A 61 14.25 -2.11 4.15
N ARG A 62 14.34 -1.77 2.87
CA ARG A 62 15.55 -2.00 2.07
C ARG A 62 16.73 -1.14 2.55
N GLU A 63 16.50 0.12 2.89
CA GLU A 63 17.53 1.02 3.41
C GLU A 63 18.06 0.54 4.77
N ALA A 64 17.20 -0.02 5.63
CA ALA A 64 17.62 -0.64 6.88
C ALA A 64 18.47 -1.90 6.65
N GLU A 65 18.08 -2.77 5.71
CA GLU A 65 18.87 -3.95 5.31
C GLU A 65 20.24 -3.54 4.72
N GLU A 66 20.26 -2.53 3.86
CA GLU A 66 21.50 -1.97 3.28
C GLU A 66 22.40 -1.37 4.36
N ALA A 67 21.84 -0.62 5.31
CA ALA A 67 22.56 -0.02 6.43
C ALA A 67 23.16 -1.07 7.38
N GLU A 68 22.40 -2.12 7.71
CA GLU A 68 22.86 -3.26 8.49
C GLU A 68 24.04 -3.96 7.80
N ALA A 69 23.96 -4.17 6.48
CA ALA A 69 25.01 -4.83 5.71
C ALA A 69 26.34 -4.06 5.71
N VAL A 70 26.30 -2.73 5.78
CA VAL A 70 27.51 -1.88 5.83
C VAL A 70 27.87 -1.40 7.24
N GLY A 71 27.08 -1.77 8.25
CA GLY A 71 27.32 -1.44 9.65
C GLY A 71 27.11 0.05 10.00
N VAL A 72 26.26 0.76 9.26
CA VAL A 72 25.89 2.15 9.57
C VAL A 72 24.54 2.21 10.28
N GLY A 73 24.31 3.27 11.06
CA GLY A 73 23.01 3.49 11.70
C GLY A 73 21.92 3.83 10.68
N PHE A 74 20.72 3.28 10.88
CA PHE A 74 19.51 3.63 10.16
C PHE A 74 18.56 4.39 11.09
N THR A 75 17.88 5.42 10.57
CA THR A 75 16.85 6.16 11.30
C THR A 75 15.62 6.27 10.41
N PRO A 76 14.47 5.71 10.82
CA PRO A 76 13.25 5.78 10.03
C PRO A 76 12.72 7.21 9.96
N SER A 77 12.02 7.53 8.88
CA SER A 77 11.38 8.83 8.65
C SER A 77 10.17 9.03 9.55
N LEU A 78 9.47 7.94 9.91
CA LEU A 78 8.30 7.94 10.78
C LEU A 78 8.47 6.92 11.91
N GLU A 79 8.20 7.35 13.15
CA GLU A 79 8.21 6.47 14.31
C GLU A 79 6.86 5.74 14.46
N ALA A 80 6.90 4.48 14.93
CA ALA A 80 5.69 3.74 15.26
C ALA A 80 5.06 4.24 16.57
N PRO A 81 3.73 4.08 16.78
CA PRO A 81 2.74 3.55 15.85
C PRO A 81 2.08 4.66 15.02
N TYR A 82 1.92 4.43 13.72
CA TYR A 82 1.17 5.27 12.79
C TYR A 82 -0.19 4.65 12.42
#